data_AF-A0ABC9D3Z8-F1
#
_entry.id   AF-A0ABC9D3Z8-F1
#
_cell.length_a   1.000
_cell.length_b   1.000
_cell.length_c   1.000
_cell.angle_alpha   90.00
_cell.angle_beta   90.00
_cell.angle_gamma   90.00
#
_symmetry.space_group_name_H-M   'P 1'
#
loop_
_entity.id
_entity.type
_entity.pdbx_description
1 polymer ?
#
loop_
_entity_poly.entity_id
_entity_poly.type
_entity_poly.pdbx_seq_one_letter_code
_entity_poly.pdbx_strand_id
1 'polypeptide(L)'
;MAVSDECKLKFQDLKSKRSFRFITFKIDEQTQQVVVDRLGQPGDTYDDFTASMPDNECRYAVYDFDFTTDENCQKSKIFFVSCHGQITGPQTRRG
;
A
#
# COMPACT_ATOMS: atom_id res chain seq x y z
N MET A 1 -0.63 -19.48 1.53
CA MET A 1 -0.30 -18.12 1.05
C MET A 1 1.19 -17.91 1.22
N ALA A 2 1.93 -17.88 0.12
CA ALA A 2 3.35 -17.57 0.13
C ALA A 2 3.55 -16.09 -0.26
N VAL A 3 4.58 -15.45 0.27
CA VAL A 3 4.95 -14.09 -0.13
C VAL A 3 6.16 -14.21 -1.04
N SER A 4 6.06 -13.68 -2.26
CA SER A 4 7.19 -13.65 -3.19
C SER A 4 8.40 -12.97 -2.56
N ASP A 5 9.60 -13.50 -2.77
CA ASP A 5 10.83 -12.89 -2.26
C ASP A 5 11.06 -11.48 -2.81
N GLU A 6 10.48 -11.17 -3.98
CA GLU A 6 10.48 -9.82 -4.53
C GLU A 6 9.76 -8.82 -3.60
N CYS A 7 8.65 -9.23 -2.97
CA CYS A 7 7.94 -8.38 -2.01
C CYS A 7 8.82 -8.00 -0.81
N LYS A 8 9.62 -8.96 -0.32
CA LYS A 8 10.57 -8.73 0.78
C LYS A 8 11.69 -7.78 0.35
N LEU A 9 12.24 -7.98 -0.84
CA LEU A 9 13.28 -7.13 -1.40
C LEU A 9 12.79 -5.68 -1.59
N LYS A 10 11.59 -5.49 -2.16
CA LYS A 10 11.02 -4.15 -2.36
C LYS A 10 10.69 -3.47 -1.04
N PHE A 11 10.13 -4.19 -0.08
CA PHE A 11 9.87 -3.67 1.27
C PHE A 11 11.18 -3.25 1.98
N GLN A 12 12.23 -4.06 1.85
CA GLN A 12 13.54 -3.74 2.39
C GLN A 12 14.15 -2.50 1.70
N ASP A 13 14.00 -2.37 0.39
CA ASP A 13 14.50 -1.20 -0.36
C ASP A 13 13.75 0.08 0.05
N LEU A 14 12.44 0.03 0.21
CA LEU A 14 11.65 1.15 0.76
C LEU A 14 12.12 1.51 2.18
N LYS A 15 12.31 0.54 3.07
CA LYS A 15 12.73 0.81 4.45
C LYS A 15 14.16 1.35 4.56
N SER A 16 15.09 0.80 3.78
CA SER A 16 16.51 1.17 3.86
C SER A 16 16.86 2.40 3.02
N LYS A 17 16.36 2.47 1.79
CA LYS A 17 16.74 3.52 0.85
C LYS A 17 15.68 4.60 0.67
N ARG A 18 14.45 4.37 1.14
CA ARG A 18 13.29 5.24 0.89
C ARG A 18 13.13 5.56 -0.61
N SER A 19 13.44 4.56 -1.45
CA SER A 19 13.40 4.69 -2.92
C SER A 19 11.97 4.77 -3.46
N PHE A 20 10.98 4.34 -2.67
CA PHE A 20 9.58 4.23 -3.07
C PHE A 20 8.70 4.90 -2.01
N ARG A 21 7.66 5.59 -2.47
CA ARG A 21 6.69 6.29 -1.62
C ARG A 21 5.60 5.34 -1.13
N PHE A 22 5.22 4.41 -2.00
CA PHE A 22 4.32 3.32 -1.67
C PHE A 22 4.66 2.05 -2.46
N ILE A 23 4.17 0.91 -1.99
CA ILE A 23 4.24 -0.38 -2.65
C ILE A 23 2.87 -1.03 -2.54
N THR A 24 2.30 -1.44 -3.65
CA THR A 24 1.03 -2.15 -3.73
C THR A 24 1.31 -3.61 -4.03
N PHE A 25 0.65 -4.49 -3.30
CA PHE A 25 0.74 -5.93 -3.39
C PHE A 25 -0.64 -6.49 -3.73
N LYS A 26 -0.66 -7.43 -4.67
CA LYS A 26 -1.85 -8.21 -5.00
C LYS A 26 -1.63 -9.68 -4.65
N ILE A 27 -2.73 -10.38 -4.43
CA ILE A 27 -2.72 -11.82 -4.33
C ILE A 27 -2.96 -12.37 -5.73
N ASP A 28 -2.00 -13.12 -6.24
CA ASP A 28 -2.16 -13.87 -7.48
C ASP A 28 -2.96 -15.14 -7.19
N GLU A 29 -4.16 -15.25 -7.76
CA GLU A 29 -5.07 -16.39 -7.50
C GLU A 29 -4.55 -17.71 -8.11
N GLN A 30 -3.77 -17.63 -9.19
CA GLN A 30 -3.24 -18.83 -9.86
C GLN A 30 -2.18 -19.53 -9.00
N THR A 31 -1.32 -18.74 -8.37
CA THR A 31 -0.21 -19.25 -7.55
C THR A 31 -0.52 -19.19 -6.05
N GLN A 32 -1.62 -18.53 -5.66
CA GLN A 32 -1.98 -18.20 -4.27
C GLN A 32 -0.83 -17.51 -3.51
N GLN A 33 -0.12 -16.61 -4.20
CA GLN A 33 1.03 -15.88 -3.65
C GLN A 33 0.81 -14.37 -3.68
N VAL A 34 1.39 -13.69 -2.69
CA VAL A 34 1.46 -12.23 -2.65
C VAL A 34 2.60 -11.78 -3.56
N VAL A 35 2.26 -11.03 -4.60
CA VAL A 35 3.18 -10.47 -5.58
C VAL A 35 3.08 -8.95 -5.59
N VAL A 36 4.15 -8.29 -6.03
CA VAL A 36 4.16 -6.84 -6.20
C VAL A 36 3.27 -6.50 -7.38
N ASP A 37 2.30 -5.61 -7.17
CA ASP A 37 1.43 -5.11 -8.23
C ASP A 37 2.00 -3.81 -8.82
N ARG A 38 2.33 -2.84 -7.96
CA ARG A 38 2.82 -1.53 -8.38
C ARG A 38 3.75 -0.92 -7.34
N LEU A 39 4.79 -0.24 -7.83
CA LEU A 39 5.76 0.48 -7.02
C LEU A 39 5.58 1.97 -7.26
N GLY A 40 5.24 2.71 -6.21
CA GLY A 40 5.14 4.16 -6.24
C GLY A 40 6.50 4.80 -6.18
N GLN A 41 6.84 5.58 -7.20
CA GLN A 41 8.02 6.43 -7.23
C GLN A 41 7.87 7.60 -6.24
N PRO A 42 8.98 8.23 -5.81
CA PRO A 42 8.92 9.40 -4.94
C PRO A 42 8.17 10.60 -5.54
N GLY A 43 7.97 10.60 -6.86
CA GLY A 43 7.15 11.60 -7.57
C GLY A 43 5.67 11.24 -7.68
N ASP A 44 5.26 10.02 -7.32
CA ASP A 44 3.86 9.63 -7.41
C ASP A 44 3.02 10.33 -6.33
N THR A 45 1.79 10.68 -6.73
CA THR A 45 0.84 11.37 -5.89
C THR A 45 -0.12 10.39 -5.22
N TYR A 46 -0.86 10.88 -4.23
CA TYR A 46 -1.91 10.11 -3.57
C TYR A 46 -3.00 9.62 -4.53
N ASP A 47 -3.23 10.34 -5.63
CA ASP A 47 -4.18 9.94 -6.67
C ASP A 47 -3.72 8.66 -7.37
N ASP A 48 -2.43 8.57 -7.72
CA ASP A 48 -1.84 7.39 -8.35
C ASP A 48 -1.89 6.17 -7.40
N PHE A 49 -1.65 6.41 -6.10
CA PHE A 49 -1.83 5.40 -5.06
C PHE A 49 -3.28 4.90 -4.97
N THR A 50 -4.25 5.82 -5.00
CA THR A 50 -5.68 5.50 -4.95
C THR A 50 -6.13 4.76 -6.22
N ALA A 51 -5.63 5.16 -7.39
CA ALA A 51 -5.86 4.47 -8.66
C ALA A 51 -5.28 3.05 -8.66
N SER A 52 -4.22 2.81 -7.88
CA SER A 52 -3.61 1.48 -7.70
C SER A 52 -4.41 0.55 -6.79
N MET A 53 -5.38 1.09 -6.04
CA MET A 53 -6.23 0.35 -5.11
C MET A 53 -7.72 0.55 -5.44
N PRO A 54 -8.22 -0.05 -6.53
CA PRO A 54 -9.64 -0.03 -6.83
C PRO A 54 -10.44 -0.82 -5.77
N ASP A 55 -11.63 -0.32 -5.42
CA ASP A 55 -12.57 -0.93 -4.46
C ASP A 55 -13.02 -2.36 -4.82
N ASN A 56 -12.76 -2.79 -6.05
CA ASN A 56 -13.26 -4.04 -6.59
C ASN A 56 -12.41 -5.26 -6.19
N GLU A 57 -11.17 -5.05 -5.72
CA GLU A 57 -10.25 -6.13 -5.35
C GLU A 57 -9.53 -5.84 -4.04
N CYS A 58 -9.43 -6.86 -3.17
CA CYS A 58 -8.68 -6.76 -1.93
C CYS A 58 -7.17 -6.68 -2.23
N ARG A 59 -6.59 -5.50 -2.01
CA ARG A 59 -5.15 -5.26 -2.20
C ARG A 59 -4.51 -4.78 -0.91
N TYR A 60 -3.25 -5.19 -0.73
CA TYR A 60 -2.43 -4.70 0.36
C TYR A 60 -1.51 -3.62 -0.18
N ALA A 61 -1.29 -2.57 0.59
CA ALA A 61 -0.29 -1.58 0.24
C ALA A 61 0.51 -1.16 1.46
N VAL A 62 1.73 -0.76 1.21
CA VAL A 62 2.65 -0.20 2.19
C VAL A 62 2.97 1.21 1.74
N TYR A 63 2.76 2.18 2.62
CA TYR A 63 3.02 3.58 2.35
C TYR A 63 4.07 4.10 3.32
N ASP A 64 5.16 4.69 2.84
CA ASP A 64 6.14 5.37 3.68
C ASP A 64 5.76 6.84 3.80
N PHE A 65 5.30 7.25 4.99
CA PHE A 65 4.99 8.63 5.26
C PHE A 65 6.16 9.27 6.00
N ASP A 66 6.93 10.10 5.28
CA ASP A 66 7.91 10.98 5.89
C ASP A 66 7.21 12.23 6.43
N PHE A 67 7.50 12.57 7.69
CA PHE A 67 7.03 13.79 8.32
C PHE A 67 8.14 14.43 9.13
N THR A 68 8.19 15.75 9.08
CA THR A 68 9.13 16.54 9.86
C THR A 68 8.38 17.08 11.07
N THR A 69 8.85 16.77 12.27
CA THR A 69 8.29 17.37 13.50
C THR A 69 8.77 18.81 13.65
N ASP A 70 8.08 19.59 14.50
CA ASP A 70 8.43 20.99 14.82
C ASP A 70 9.91 21.18 15.20
N GLU A 71 10.51 20.16 15.82
CA GLU A 71 11.94 20.11 16.16
C GLU A 71 12.90 19.89 14.96
N ASN A 72 12.41 19.99 13.72
CA ASN A 72 13.17 19.73 12.48
C ASN A 72 13.80 18.32 12.43
N CYS A 73 13.18 17.35 13.10
CA CYS A 73 13.57 15.95 13.04
C CYS A 73 12.76 15.22 11.97
N GLN A 74 13.42 14.71 10.94
CA GLN A 74 12.78 13.87 9.93
C GLN A 74 12.48 12.48 10.50
N LYS A 75 11.20 12.15 10.61
CA LYS A 75 10.71 10.81 10.98
C LYS A 75 9.96 10.20 9.80
N SER A 76 10.10 8.89 9.63
CA SER A 76 9.29 8.13 8.67
C SER A 76 8.46 7.13 9.42
N LYS A 77 7.20 7.00 9.02
CA LYS A 77 6.28 6.00 9.54
C LYS A 77 5.72 5.20 8.39
N ILE A 78 5.97 3.90 8.43
CA ILE A 78 5.44 2.95 7.45
C ILE A 78 4.01 2.61 7.86
N PHE A 79 3.07 2.85 6.96
CA PHE A 79 1.66 2.50 7.09
C PHE A 79 1.35 1.28 6.24
N PHE A 80 0.67 0.31 6.84
CA PHE A 80 0.10 -0.83 6.13
C PHE A 80 -1.37 -0.52 5.88
N VAL A 81 -1.74 -0.48 4.60
CA VAL A 81 -3.11 -0.27 4.14
C VAL A 81 -3.64 -1.57 3.60
N SER A 82 -4.78 -2.00 4.10
CA SER A 82 -5.54 -3.13 3.57
C SER A 82 -6.84 -2.59 3.02
N CYS A 83 -6.98 -2.53 1.70
CA CYS A 83 -8.24 -2.16 1.07
C CYS A 83 -9.15 -3.38 1.11
N HIS A 84 -10.10 -3.38 2.04
CA HIS A 84 -11.23 -4.28 2.03
C HIS A 84 -12.43 -3.45 1.56
N GLY A 85 -12.83 -3.62 0.31
CA GLY A 85 -13.98 -2.94 -0.28
C GLY A 85 -15.26 -3.27 0.50
N GLN A 86 -15.63 -2.41 1.44
CA GLN A 86 -17.00 -2.28 1.92
C GLN A 86 -17.37 -0.81 1.91
N ILE A 87 -17.52 -0.24 0.72
CA ILE A 87 -18.51 0.82 0.53
C ILE A 87 -19.86 0.16 0.24
N THR A 88 -20.37 -0.64 1.18
CA THR A 88 -21.81 -0.66 1.35
C THR A 88 -22.19 0.74 1.81
N GLY A 89 -22.78 1.55 0.93
CA GLY A 89 -23.41 2.80 1.30
C GLY A 89 -24.31 2.61 2.53
N PRO A 90 -24.70 3.69 3.24
CA PRO A 90 -25.47 3.57 4.47
C PRO A 90 -26.71 2.70 4.20
N GLN A 91 -26.71 1.46 4.69
CA GLN A 91 -27.92 0.65 4.74
C GLN A 91 -28.80 1.28 5.81
N THR A 92 -29.57 2.31 5.43
CA THR A 92 -30.75 2.70 6.18
C THR A 92 -31.71 1.52 6.10
N ARG A 93 -31.62 0.60 7.06
CA ARG A 93 -32.71 -0.31 7.38
C ARG A 93 -33.93 0.57 7.67
N ARG A 94 -34.84 0.67 6.70
CA ARG A 94 -36.21 1.09 6.97
C ARG A 94 -36.82 -0.01 7.83
N GLY A 95 -36.93 0.25 9.12
CA GLY A 95 -37.93 -0.38 9.99
C GLY A 95 -39.23 0.38 9.89
#